data_AF-A0AAW8JIA3-F1
#
_entry.id   AF-A0AAW8JIA3-F1
#
_cell.length_a   1.000
_cell.length_b   1.000
_cell.length_c   1.000
_cell.angle_alpha   90.00
_cell.angle_beta   90.00
_cell.angle_gamma   90.00
#
_symmetry.space_group_name_H-M   'P 1'
#
loop_
_entity.id
_entity.type
_entity.pdbx_description
1 polymer ?
#
loop_
_entity_poly.entity_id
_entity_poly.type
_entity_poly.pdbx_seq_one_letter_code
_entity_poly.pdbx_strand_id
1 'polypeptide(L)'
;MMKARLFKHLILLFFIINFSTAHATDNAELVLQSLANVEQYHSDEGNQFVLSKNKHGCKIEARFYLSNHQILTSYIFNQKGIVSAAERTYQYKYEKGEEGSLAHVSDIYLSGTVYLDPADPETQQELNDFKALFPSTEIKKCL
;
A
#
# COMPACT_ATOMS: atom_id res chain seq x y z
N MET A 1 -36.20 2.98 70.63
CA MET A 1 -36.97 1.72 70.63
C MET A 1 -37.45 1.48 69.19
N MET A 2 -37.07 0.34 68.58
CA MET A 2 -37.60 -0.31 67.35
C MET A 2 -37.76 0.52 66.05
N LYS A 3 -36.97 0.20 64.99
CA LYS A 3 -37.30 -0.70 63.83
C LYS A 3 -38.47 -0.13 63.00
N ALA A 4 -38.40 0.07 61.68
CA ALA A 4 -37.90 -0.85 60.66
C ALA A 4 -37.84 -0.19 59.25
N ARG A 5 -36.84 -0.62 58.48
CA ARG A 5 -36.89 -1.06 57.06
C ARG A 5 -37.53 -0.14 56.01
N LEU A 6 -36.71 0.25 55.04
CA LEU A 6 -36.90 -0.25 53.67
C LEU A 6 -35.57 -0.17 52.88
N PHE A 7 -34.91 -1.32 52.81
CA PHE A 7 -33.79 -1.61 51.92
C PHE A 7 -34.32 -1.56 50.48
N LYS A 8 -34.04 -0.49 49.73
CA LYS A 8 -34.14 -0.52 48.27
C LYS A 8 -32.82 -1.05 47.73
N HIS A 9 -32.77 -2.37 47.52
CA HIS A 9 -31.69 -3.00 46.77
C HIS A 9 -31.67 -2.42 45.35
N LEU A 10 -30.78 -1.47 45.11
CA LEU A 10 -30.40 -1.06 43.77
C LEU A 10 -29.44 -2.15 43.26
N ILE A 11 -29.99 -3.10 42.52
CA ILE A 11 -29.24 -4.12 41.80
C ILE A 11 -28.50 -3.39 40.68
N LEU A 12 -27.21 -3.08 40.91
CA LEU A 12 -26.31 -2.57 39.89
C LEU A 12 -25.91 -3.77 39.00
N LEU A 13 -26.66 -3.96 37.91
CA LEU A 13 -26.31 -4.91 36.85
C LEU A 13 -25.00 -4.44 36.21
N PHE A 14 -23.90 -5.09 36.58
CA PHE A 14 -22.65 -5.06 35.82
C PHE A 14 -22.93 -5.67 34.44
N PHE A 15 -23.19 -4.83 33.45
CA PHE A 15 -22.99 -5.22 32.06
C PHE A 15 -21.48 -5.39 31.86
N ILE A 16 -21.01 -6.63 31.99
CA ILE A 16 -19.73 -7.03 31.41
C ILE A 16 -19.96 -6.97 29.91
N ILE A 17 -19.69 -5.80 29.31
CA ILE A 17 -19.58 -5.66 27.88
C ILE A 17 -18.34 -6.48 27.52
N ASN A 18 -18.56 -7.72 27.10
CA ASN A 18 -17.58 -8.45 26.31
C ASN A 18 -17.39 -7.62 25.04
N PHE A 19 -16.46 -6.67 25.08
CA PHE A 19 -15.83 -6.17 23.87
C PHE A 19 -15.09 -7.37 23.29
N SER A 20 -15.78 -8.14 22.45
CA SER A 20 -15.12 -8.95 21.45
C SER A 20 -14.33 -7.96 20.60
N THR A 21 -13.08 -7.72 20.99
CA THR A 21 -12.11 -7.07 20.12
C THR A 21 -12.01 -7.98 18.91
N ALA A 22 -12.73 -7.64 17.84
CA ALA A 22 -12.41 -8.16 16.53
C ALA A 22 -10.93 -7.87 16.35
N HIS A 23 -10.10 -8.92 16.40
CA HIS A 23 -8.69 -8.81 16.12
C HIS A 23 -8.60 -8.19 14.73
N ALA A 24 -8.23 -6.91 14.67
CA ALA A 24 -7.82 -6.28 13.44
C ALA A 24 -6.79 -7.23 12.84
N THR A 25 -7.09 -7.77 11.66
CA THR A 25 -6.19 -8.69 10.99
C THR A 25 -4.87 -7.96 10.83
N ASP A 26 -3.81 -8.55 11.38
CA ASP A 26 -2.46 -8.00 11.55
C ASP A 26 -1.70 -7.82 10.20
N ASN A 27 -2.46 -7.60 9.13
CA ASN A 27 -2.04 -7.48 7.74
C ASN A 27 -2.33 -6.08 7.16
N ALA A 28 -2.81 -5.14 7.97
CA ALA A 28 -3.05 -3.79 7.49
C ALA A 28 -1.73 -3.18 7.00
N GLU A 29 -1.70 -2.79 5.73
CA GLU A 29 -0.58 -2.08 5.13
C GLU A 29 -0.62 -0.61 5.57
N LEU A 30 0.44 -0.16 6.24
CA LEU A 30 0.59 1.23 6.67
C LEU A 30 1.39 1.99 5.61
N VAL A 31 0.75 2.95 4.94
CA VAL A 31 1.45 3.88 4.06
C VAL A 31 2.32 4.81 4.91
N LEU A 32 3.63 4.79 4.63
CA LEU A 32 4.61 5.65 5.29
C LEU A 32 4.71 6.98 4.57
N GLN A 33 4.77 6.95 3.23
CA GLN A 33 4.81 8.13 2.40
C GLN A 33 4.33 7.85 0.98
N SER A 34 3.78 8.87 0.32
CA SER A 34 3.52 8.86 -1.11
C SER A 34 4.11 10.12 -1.75
N LEU A 35 4.69 9.95 -2.92
CA LEU A 35 5.20 10.99 -3.80
C LEU A 35 4.45 10.90 -5.12
N ALA A 36 4.17 12.05 -5.72
CA ALA A 36 3.53 12.14 -7.04
C ALA A 36 4.39 13.02 -7.95
N ASN A 37 4.37 12.71 -9.24
CA ASN A 37 5.02 13.47 -10.30
C ASN A 37 6.52 13.68 -10.04
N VAL A 38 7.22 12.59 -9.72
CA VAL A 38 8.67 12.61 -9.55
C VAL A 38 9.31 12.83 -10.92
N GLU A 39 9.89 14.01 -11.12
CA GLU A 39 10.36 14.50 -12.44
C GLU A 39 11.40 13.62 -13.11
N GLN A 40 12.21 12.89 -12.33
CA GLN A 40 13.27 12.03 -12.88
C GLN A 40 12.72 10.80 -13.63
N TYR A 41 11.44 10.47 -13.45
CA TYR A 41 10.80 9.37 -14.16
C TYR A 41 9.72 9.87 -15.10
N HIS A 42 9.86 9.53 -16.39
CA HIS A 42 8.93 9.95 -17.41
C HIS A 42 7.62 9.14 -17.36
N SER A 43 6.52 9.84 -17.64
CA SER A 43 5.15 9.32 -17.73
C SER A 43 4.28 10.38 -18.42
N ASP A 44 3.21 10.00 -19.09
CA ASP A 44 2.37 10.93 -19.86
C ASP A 44 1.44 11.75 -18.95
N GLU A 45 0.89 11.12 -17.91
CA GLU A 45 -0.09 11.74 -16.98
C GLU A 45 0.40 11.65 -15.53
N GLY A 46 1.72 11.71 -15.36
CA GLY A 46 2.38 11.66 -14.06
C GLY A 46 2.68 10.25 -13.56
N ASN A 47 3.31 10.20 -12.40
CA ASN A 47 3.73 8.97 -11.75
C ASN A 47 3.48 9.05 -10.24
N GLN A 48 3.44 7.89 -9.60
CA GLN A 48 3.27 7.80 -8.15
C GLN A 48 4.22 6.79 -7.56
N PHE A 49 4.89 7.19 -6.48
CA PHE A 49 5.71 6.30 -5.67
C PHE A 49 5.10 6.22 -4.28
N VAL A 50 4.89 5.01 -3.78
CA VAL A 50 4.33 4.76 -2.45
C VAL A 50 5.28 3.87 -1.67
N LEU A 51 5.72 4.34 -0.52
CA LEU A 51 6.41 3.52 0.48
C LEU A 51 5.40 3.14 1.55
N SER A 52 5.27 1.85 1.81
CA SER A 52 4.41 1.31 2.84
C SER A 52 5.08 0.18 3.61
N LYS A 53 4.50 -0.19 4.76
CA LYS A 53 4.99 -1.24 5.64
C LYS A 53 3.87 -2.18 6.03
N ASN A 54 4.17 -3.47 6.07
CA ASN A 54 3.33 -4.49 6.70
C ASN A 54 4.21 -5.48 7.49
N LYS A 55 3.61 -6.55 8.00
CA LYS A 55 4.33 -7.57 8.79
C LYS A 55 5.44 -8.30 8.03
N HIS A 56 5.43 -8.28 6.69
CA HIS A 56 6.41 -8.97 5.84
C HIS A 56 7.62 -8.10 5.47
N GLY A 57 7.56 -6.81 5.75
CA GLY A 57 8.61 -5.84 5.42
C GLY A 57 8.02 -4.53 4.93
N CYS A 58 8.82 -3.80 4.15
CA CYS A 58 8.33 -2.64 3.42
C CYS A 58 8.05 -3.00 1.96
N LYS A 59 7.14 -2.22 1.38
CA LYS A 59 6.83 -2.26 -0.03
C LYS A 59 7.07 -0.88 -0.63
N ILE A 60 7.73 -0.84 -1.78
CA ILE A 60 7.68 0.32 -2.66
C ILE A 60 6.87 -0.07 -3.90
N GLU A 61 5.87 0.74 -4.22
CA GLU A 61 5.12 0.66 -5.48
C GLU A 61 5.37 1.94 -6.29
N ALA A 62 5.87 1.77 -7.50
CA ALA A 62 6.03 2.83 -8.51
C ALA A 62 5.01 2.61 -9.61
N ARG A 63 4.16 3.61 -9.87
CA ARG A 63 3.11 3.57 -10.87
C ARG A 63 3.35 4.66 -11.91
N PHE A 64 3.36 4.27 -13.18
CA PHE A 64 3.53 5.17 -14.31
C PHE A 64 2.27 5.14 -15.17
N TYR A 65 1.69 6.31 -15.44
CA TYR A 65 0.50 6.46 -16.26
C TYR A 65 0.92 6.87 -17.68
N LEU A 66 0.86 5.93 -18.63
CA LEU A 66 1.22 6.13 -20.03
C LEU A 66 -0.03 6.16 -20.90
N SER A 67 0.04 6.74 -22.09
CA SER A 67 -1.13 7.06 -22.92
C SER A 67 -1.98 5.85 -23.28
N ASN A 68 -1.44 4.62 -23.25
CA ASN A 68 -2.13 3.37 -23.61
C ASN A 68 -2.13 2.29 -22.51
N HIS A 69 -1.32 2.44 -21.44
CA HIS A 69 -1.25 1.47 -20.36
C HIS A 69 -0.68 2.11 -19.07
N GLN A 70 -0.79 1.42 -17.95
CA GLN A 70 0.03 1.70 -16.77
C GLN A 70 1.04 0.60 -16.51
N ILE A 71 2.18 1.02 -15.98
CA ILE A 71 3.20 0.12 -15.42
C ILE A 71 3.15 0.28 -13.89
N LEU A 72 3.11 -0.83 -13.18
CA LEU A 72 3.24 -0.89 -11.72
C LEU A 72 4.42 -1.77 -11.35
N THR A 73 5.52 -1.16 -10.93
CA THR A 73 6.69 -1.84 -10.39
C THR A 73 6.57 -1.92 -8.89
N SER A 74 6.70 -3.12 -8.34
CA SER A 74 6.52 -3.39 -6.90
C SER A 74 7.71 -4.15 -6.35
N TYR A 75 8.29 -3.64 -5.26
CA TYR A 75 9.33 -4.31 -4.49
C TYR A 75 8.85 -4.53 -3.07
N ILE A 76 8.95 -5.76 -2.57
CA ILE A 76 8.83 -6.08 -1.15
C ILE A 76 10.23 -6.40 -0.65
N PHE A 77 10.65 -5.72 0.41
CA PHE A 77 12.00 -5.86 0.98
C PHE A 77 12.00 -5.75 2.50
N ASN A 78 13.04 -6.30 3.11
CA ASN A 78 13.29 -6.20 4.54
C ASN A 78 14.80 -6.12 4.81
N GLN A 79 15.21 -6.23 6.07
CA GLN A 79 16.62 -6.20 6.49
C GLN A 79 17.51 -7.22 5.77
N LYS A 80 16.96 -8.32 5.24
CA LYS A 80 17.70 -9.37 4.54
C LYS A 80 17.86 -9.11 3.03
N GLY A 81 17.18 -8.11 2.50
CA GLY A 81 17.18 -7.78 1.07
C GLY A 81 15.78 -7.84 0.45
N ILE A 82 15.74 -8.03 -0.88
CA ILE A 82 14.50 -8.15 -1.65
C ILE A 82 13.85 -9.50 -1.36
N VAL A 83 12.58 -9.47 -0.96
CA VAL A 83 11.73 -10.65 -0.76
C VAL A 83 11.04 -11.02 -2.05
N SER A 84 10.53 -10.03 -2.77
CA SER A 84 9.95 -10.20 -4.10
C SER A 84 9.97 -8.88 -4.87
N ALA A 85 10.04 -8.99 -6.19
CA ALA A 85 9.97 -7.86 -7.10
C ALA A 85 9.15 -8.27 -8.33
N ALA A 86 8.28 -7.39 -8.80
CA ALA A 86 7.48 -7.63 -9.99
C ALA A 86 7.06 -6.33 -10.66
N GLU A 87 7.07 -6.34 -11.98
CA GLU A 87 6.45 -5.34 -12.84
C GLU A 87 5.11 -5.88 -13.37
N ARG A 88 4.06 -5.07 -13.30
CA ARG A 88 2.74 -5.39 -13.86
C ARG A 88 2.36 -4.35 -14.88
N THR A 89 1.98 -4.83 -16.05
CA THR A 89 1.39 -4.00 -17.10
C THR A 89 -0.13 -4.12 -17.02
N TYR A 90 -0.83 -2.99 -16.92
CA TYR A 90 -2.27 -2.96 -17.06
C TYR A 90 -2.65 -2.15 -18.28
N GLN A 91 -3.47 -2.73 -19.14
CA GLN A 91 -3.97 -2.07 -20.34
C GLN A 91 -5.25 -1.31 -20.02
N TYR A 92 -5.43 -0.22 -20.77
CA TYR A 92 -6.61 0.61 -20.67
C TYR A 92 -7.65 0.22 -21.71
N LYS A 93 -8.91 0.29 -21.29
CA LYS A 93 -10.06 0.26 -22.18
C LYS A 93 -10.68 1.65 -22.20
N TYR A 94 -10.67 2.29 -23.36
CA TYR A 94 -11.21 3.63 -23.55
C TYR A 94 -12.70 3.60 -23.89
N GLU A 95 -13.37 4.71 -23.61
CA GLU A 95 -14.61 5.04 -24.27
C GLU A 95 -14.39 5.12 -25.79
N LYS A 96 -15.42 4.75 -26.56
CA LYS A 96 -15.30 4.65 -28.02
C LYS A 96 -14.95 6.00 -28.64
N GLY A 97 -13.81 6.07 -29.34
CA GLY A 97 -13.34 7.27 -30.03
C GLY A 97 -12.45 8.18 -29.18
N GLU A 98 -12.15 7.79 -27.94
CA GLU A 98 -11.33 8.55 -26.99
C GLU A 98 -9.99 7.85 -26.69
N GLU A 99 -9.54 6.97 -27.59
CA GLU A 99 -8.29 6.22 -27.42
C GLU A 99 -7.09 7.14 -27.20
N GLY A 100 -6.34 6.89 -26.13
CA GLY A 100 -5.17 7.67 -25.76
C GLY A 100 -5.42 8.75 -24.69
N SER A 101 -6.67 9.03 -24.34
CA SER A 101 -7.01 10.00 -23.28
C SER A 101 -7.28 9.30 -21.96
N LEU A 102 -6.43 9.50 -20.95
CA LEU A 102 -6.62 8.87 -19.63
C LEU A 102 -7.89 9.32 -18.91
N ALA A 103 -8.40 10.50 -19.25
CA ALA A 103 -9.67 11.00 -18.74
C ALA A 103 -10.88 10.15 -19.19
N HIS A 104 -10.74 9.38 -20.26
CA HIS A 104 -11.78 8.55 -20.87
C HIS A 104 -11.50 7.05 -20.73
N VAL A 105 -10.69 6.65 -19.76
CA VAL A 105 -10.50 5.24 -19.42
C VAL A 105 -11.75 4.73 -18.71
N SER A 106 -12.41 3.77 -19.35
CA SER A 106 -13.62 3.11 -18.85
C SER A 106 -13.33 1.88 -17.99
N ASP A 107 -12.19 1.22 -18.21
CA ASP A 107 -11.76 0.04 -17.45
C ASP A 107 -10.25 -0.17 -17.54
N ILE A 108 -9.69 -0.90 -16.59
CA ILE A 108 -8.27 -1.23 -16.48
C ILE A 108 -8.14 -2.72 -16.19
N TYR A 109 -7.37 -3.45 -17.00
CA TYR A 109 -7.15 -4.89 -16.80
C TYR A 109 -5.68 -5.26 -16.84
N LEU A 110 -5.31 -6.23 -16.00
CA LEU A 110 -3.96 -6.78 -15.98
C LEU A 110 -3.69 -7.52 -17.30
N SER A 111 -2.69 -7.09 -18.05
CA SER A 111 -2.28 -7.74 -19.30
C SER A 111 -1.03 -8.58 -19.16
N GLY A 112 -0.18 -8.28 -18.17
CA GLY A 112 1.09 -8.97 -17.99
C GLY A 112 1.68 -8.79 -16.59
N THR A 113 2.50 -9.76 -16.19
CA THR A 113 3.33 -9.67 -14.99
C THR A 113 4.69 -10.26 -15.31
N VAL A 114 5.73 -9.49 -15.01
CA VAL A 114 7.12 -9.93 -15.07
C VAL A 114 7.63 -9.98 -13.62
N TYR A 115 8.09 -11.15 -13.19
CA TYR A 115 8.76 -11.30 -11.90
C TYR A 115 10.24 -10.99 -12.09
N LEU A 116 10.74 -10.02 -11.32
CA LEU A 116 12.13 -9.59 -11.38
C LEU A 116 12.95 -10.45 -10.41
N ASP A 117 14.18 -10.81 -10.79
CA ASP A 117 15.06 -11.63 -9.95
C ASP A 117 15.63 -10.80 -8.79
N PRO A 118 15.32 -11.14 -7.52
CA PRO A 118 15.89 -10.45 -6.35
C PRO A 118 17.42 -10.39 -6.30
N ALA A 119 18.10 -11.34 -6.95
CA ALA A 119 19.56 -11.42 -6.99
C ALA A 119 20.17 -10.64 -8.16
N ASP A 120 19.38 -10.22 -9.13
CA ASP A 120 19.85 -9.48 -10.30
C ASP A 120 20.35 -8.07 -9.90
N PRO A 121 21.56 -7.66 -10.32
CA PRO A 121 22.11 -6.35 -9.97
C PRO A 121 21.25 -5.17 -10.43
N GLU A 122 20.58 -5.26 -11.58
CA GLU A 122 19.72 -4.17 -12.07
C GLU A 122 18.49 -4.02 -11.17
N THR A 123 17.85 -5.14 -10.82
CA THR A 123 16.73 -5.17 -9.87
C THR A 123 17.11 -4.58 -8.49
N GLN A 124 18.32 -4.87 -8.00
CA GLN A 124 18.83 -4.28 -6.75
C GLN A 124 19.10 -2.79 -6.86
N GLN A 125 19.67 -2.34 -7.98
CA GLN A 125 19.97 -0.94 -8.22
C GLN A 125 18.69 -0.11 -8.32
N GLU A 126 17.68 -0.58 -9.07
CA GLU A 126 16.41 0.12 -9.22
C GLU A 126 15.68 0.30 -7.87
N LEU A 127 15.67 -0.73 -7.01
CA LEU A 127 15.14 -0.59 -5.66
C LEU A 127 15.91 0.49 -4.86
N ASN A 128 17.23 0.55 -4.98
CA ASN A 128 18.02 1.55 -4.26
C ASN A 128 17.72 2.97 -4.77
N ASP A 129 17.54 3.14 -6.07
CA ASP A 129 17.14 4.41 -6.67
C ASP A 129 15.76 4.84 -6.18
N PHE A 130 14.80 3.92 -6.12
CA PHE A 130 13.47 4.21 -5.57
C PHE A 130 13.52 4.52 -4.06
N LYS A 131 14.34 3.82 -3.28
CA LYS A 131 14.53 4.12 -1.85
C LYS A 131 15.10 5.53 -1.65
N ALA A 132 15.96 5.99 -2.55
CA ALA A 132 16.56 7.32 -2.47
C ALA A 132 15.55 8.47 -2.67
N LEU A 133 14.37 8.19 -3.24
CA LEU A 133 13.27 9.16 -3.34
C LEU A 133 12.68 9.52 -1.97
N PHE A 134 12.73 8.59 -1.01
CA PHE A 134 12.10 8.76 0.29
C PHE A 134 13.12 9.25 1.33
N PRO A 135 12.71 10.10 2.29
CA PRO A 135 13.55 10.50 3.41
C PRO A 135 14.06 9.28 4.16
N SER A 136 15.33 9.34 4.57
CA SER A 136 15.96 8.26 5.34
C SER A 136 15.19 7.91 6.64
N THR A 137 14.42 8.85 7.20
CA THR A 137 13.57 8.62 8.37
C THR A 137 12.44 7.65 8.09
N GLU A 138 11.86 7.66 6.89
CA GLU A 138 10.81 6.72 6.50
C GLU A 138 11.41 5.37 6.12
N ILE A 139 12.53 5.36 5.38
CA ILE A 139 13.25 4.12 5.03
C ILE A 139 13.73 3.37 6.28
N LYS A 140 14.17 4.07 7.34
CA LYS A 140 14.58 3.43 8.60
C LYS A 140 13.45 2.69 9.32
N LYS A 141 12.18 2.98 9.04
CA LYS A 141 11.05 2.21 9.58
C LYS A 141 10.94 0.83 8.94
N CYS A 142 11.64 0.58 7.84
CA CYS A 142 11.72 -0.68 7.10
C CYS A 142 12.89 -1.58 7.52
N LEU A 143 13.82 -1.01 8.29
CA LEU A 143 15.01 -1.66 8.81
C LEU A 143 14.83 -2.13 10.24
#